data_AF-A0AA37S5T6-F1
#
_entry.id   AF-A0AA37S5T6-F1
#
_cell.length_a   1.000
_cell.length_b   1.000
_cell.length_c   1.000
_cell.angle_alpha   90.00
_cell.angle_beta   90.00
_cell.angle_gamma   90.00
#
_symmetry.space_group_name_H-M   'P 1'
#
loop_
_entity.id
_entity.type
_entity.pdbx_description
1 polymer ?
#
loop_
_entity_poly.entity_id
_entity_poly.type
_entity_poly.pdbx_seq_one_letter_code
_entity_poly.pdbx_strand_id
1 'polypeptide(L)'
;MEAPLSGNLKKLLESTQLLLGSHNNKNQWHTFYPIVCKLAEQYAALYKQNPAALQAQLNLYKTHYSFATNLVVNQCVLTCALSASQNYDKHLTELYISVSLVEHLCVANQLNKLAQQQTFTNTDTKMWQLRHKLAAKVILTSQQPAHQIAHILAKLAKYKHALLNTPKVMLYDGASVLVALANILALNVTCNAKQQHISFYKAVADLYIRTPNSFAQRLLKDLVAHVGQYVPGSQVVYADQTMIYLATDSAGRHIIVNNANSKMAWYRIKASLEDGSKAWPCNDDRLFLKVWDSEYLHIVHKSDDTQSSLYELVKQIKNQQEYSYKALSTLLTPYPNVIKSVCHAVKQYNKELQPAKDLRHSLSMVGYDKAPAIIQGMVFEQLVNSIAHPLHTFLCTRMGCLINIVELLVKHDKNLQSERISLSLYAYLYYLLINYSPEVSRKITLDQTPNKSLDTPICTFFGINNVDTPHLTNELNELLSSDPWAIALLKAETLPKKQLDDSAKLWAALKVVAQRVLKPNQPLTAWQQQILNQQLTRHGWKSEAIFYQSLQQLGLHNSI
;
A
#
# COMPACT_ATOMS: atom_id res chain seq x y z
N MET A 1 15.10 -23.33 -17.85
CA MET A 1 14.81 -22.19 -18.74
C MET A 1 13.54 -21.53 -18.24
N GLU A 2 13.60 -20.26 -17.86
CA GLU A 2 12.39 -19.48 -17.59
C GLU A 2 11.53 -19.42 -18.87
N ALA A 3 10.20 -19.49 -18.72
CA ALA A 3 9.31 -19.42 -19.87
C ALA A 3 9.41 -18.03 -20.53
N PRO A 4 9.36 -17.94 -21.88
CA PRO A 4 9.40 -16.66 -22.58
C PRO A 4 8.24 -15.76 -22.13
N LEU A 5 8.43 -14.44 -22.23
CA LEU A 5 7.45 -13.43 -21.79
C LEU A 5 6.12 -13.61 -22.52
N SER A 6 6.15 -13.92 -23.82
CA SER A 6 4.97 -14.26 -24.62
C SER A 6 4.19 -15.46 -24.06
N GLY A 7 4.89 -16.49 -23.57
CA GLY A 7 4.30 -17.66 -22.95
C GLY A 7 3.62 -17.32 -21.62
N ASN A 8 4.25 -16.49 -20.80
CA ASN A 8 3.68 -16.01 -19.53
C ASN A 8 2.43 -15.16 -19.77
N LEU A 9 2.48 -14.24 -20.74
CA LEU A 9 1.35 -13.38 -21.11
C LEU A 9 0.18 -14.20 -21.65
N LYS A 10 0.44 -15.16 -22.56
CA LYS A 10 -0.59 -16.07 -23.08
C LYS A 10 -1.28 -16.84 -21.97
N LYS A 11 -0.49 -17.47 -21.09
CA LYS A 11 -1.00 -18.24 -19.94
C LYS A 11 -1.85 -17.37 -19.02
N LEU A 12 -1.45 -16.13 -18.78
CA LEU A 12 -2.18 -15.19 -17.94
C LEU A 12 -3.54 -14.81 -18.55
N LEU A 13 -3.61 -14.57 -19.87
CA LEU A 13 -4.87 -14.28 -20.57
C LEU A 13 -5.81 -15.50 -20.56
N GLU A 14 -5.30 -16.68 -20.89
CA GLU A 14 -6.06 -17.94 -20.87
C GLU A 14 -6.55 -18.29 -19.46
N SER A 15 -5.70 -18.13 -18.43
CA SER A 15 -6.08 -18.37 -17.04
C SER A 15 -7.16 -17.40 -16.56
N THR A 16 -7.12 -16.14 -17.02
CA THR A 16 -8.16 -15.15 -16.73
C THR A 16 -9.50 -15.55 -17.35
N GLN A 17 -9.51 -15.99 -18.61
CA GLN A 17 -10.72 -16.50 -19.26
C GLN A 17 -11.29 -17.73 -18.54
N LEU A 18 -10.44 -18.69 -18.21
CA LEU A 18 -10.83 -19.92 -17.50
C LEU A 18 -11.43 -19.61 -16.13
N LEU A 19 -10.85 -18.66 -15.39
CA LEU A 19 -11.39 -18.21 -14.10
C LEU A 19 -12.82 -17.68 -14.22
N LEU A 20 -13.10 -16.84 -15.23
CA LEU A 20 -14.44 -16.27 -15.43
C LEU A 20 -15.48 -17.33 -15.84
N GLY A 21 -15.05 -18.39 -16.53
CA GLY A 21 -15.91 -19.48 -16.97
C GLY A 21 -16.24 -20.54 -15.90
N SER A 22 -15.46 -20.64 -14.83
CA SER A 22 -15.50 -21.80 -13.91
C SER A 22 -16.47 -21.67 -12.74
N HIS A 23 -17.00 -20.48 -12.45
CA HIS A 23 -17.78 -20.20 -11.21
C HIS A 23 -19.09 -21.00 -11.07
N ASN A 24 -19.61 -21.56 -12.17
CA ASN A 24 -20.86 -22.31 -12.17
C ASN A 24 -20.79 -23.62 -11.37
N ASN A 25 -19.59 -24.18 -11.17
CA ASN A 25 -19.41 -25.41 -10.40
C ASN A 25 -19.21 -25.13 -8.91
N LYS A 26 -20.30 -25.19 -8.12
CA LYS A 26 -20.28 -24.96 -6.67
C LYS A 26 -19.32 -25.86 -5.90
N ASN A 27 -19.12 -27.09 -6.37
CA ASN A 27 -18.22 -28.05 -5.71
C ASN A 27 -16.77 -27.59 -5.76
N GLN A 28 -16.42 -26.71 -6.71
CA GLN A 28 -15.06 -26.20 -6.88
C GLN A 28 -14.85 -24.83 -6.21
N TRP A 29 -15.84 -24.23 -5.55
CA TRP A 29 -15.70 -22.89 -4.99
C TRP A 29 -14.52 -22.75 -4.01
N HIS A 30 -14.23 -23.79 -3.24
CA HIS A 30 -13.11 -23.83 -2.30
C HIS A 30 -11.73 -23.69 -2.98
N THR A 31 -11.60 -23.98 -4.28
CA THR A 31 -10.33 -23.86 -5.01
C THR A 31 -10.12 -22.47 -5.65
N PHE A 32 -11.11 -21.58 -5.63
CA PHE A 32 -11.02 -20.29 -6.32
C PHE A 32 -10.00 -19.35 -5.68
N TYR A 33 -9.95 -19.26 -4.35
CA TYR A 33 -9.03 -18.33 -3.69
C TYR A 33 -7.55 -18.63 -4.04
N PRO A 34 -7.04 -19.87 -3.94
CA PRO A 34 -5.68 -20.18 -4.40
C PRO A 34 -5.43 -19.85 -5.88
N ILE A 35 -6.41 -20.09 -6.77
CA ILE A 35 -6.29 -19.76 -8.19
C ILE A 35 -6.18 -18.25 -8.40
N VAL A 36 -7.00 -17.47 -7.68
CA VAL A 36 -7.01 -16.01 -7.73
C VAL A 36 -5.68 -15.44 -7.23
N CYS A 37 -5.17 -15.92 -6.09
CA CYS A 37 -3.87 -15.48 -5.57
C CYS A 37 -2.74 -15.76 -6.57
N LYS A 38 -2.67 -16.99 -7.11
CA LYS A 38 -1.65 -17.35 -8.10
C LYS A 38 -1.73 -16.50 -9.37
N LEU A 39 -2.94 -16.18 -9.83
CA LEU A 39 -3.12 -15.33 -10.99
C LEU A 39 -2.75 -13.88 -10.68
N ALA A 40 -3.08 -13.38 -9.48
CA ALA A 40 -2.69 -12.05 -9.03
C ALA A 40 -1.16 -11.90 -8.92
N GLU A 41 -0.47 -12.90 -8.37
CA GLU A 41 0.99 -12.97 -8.33
C GLU A 41 1.60 -12.89 -9.74
N GLN A 42 1.01 -13.60 -10.72
CA GLN A 42 1.47 -13.56 -12.11
C GLN A 42 1.31 -12.18 -12.74
N TYR A 43 0.16 -11.51 -12.54
CA TYR A 43 -0.03 -10.13 -13.00
C TYR A 43 0.99 -9.18 -12.37
N ALA A 44 1.17 -9.25 -11.04
CA ALA A 44 2.10 -8.38 -10.31
C ALA A 44 3.56 -8.59 -10.76
N ALA A 45 4.01 -9.84 -10.85
CA ALA A 45 5.35 -10.19 -11.29
C ALA A 45 5.61 -9.75 -12.74
N LEU A 46 4.66 -10.02 -13.64
CA LEU A 46 4.77 -9.66 -15.05
C LEU A 46 4.81 -8.14 -15.23
N TYR A 47 3.98 -7.39 -14.49
CA TYR A 47 3.97 -5.93 -14.55
C TYR A 47 5.27 -5.32 -14.01
N LYS A 48 5.80 -5.88 -12.91
CA LYS A 48 7.08 -5.42 -12.34
C LYS A 48 8.25 -5.60 -13.31
N GLN A 49 8.26 -6.69 -14.07
CA GLN A 49 9.32 -6.99 -15.02
C GLN A 49 9.14 -6.24 -16.35
N ASN A 50 7.92 -6.19 -16.87
CA ASN A 50 7.61 -5.67 -18.21
C ASN A 50 6.27 -4.89 -18.21
N PRO A 51 6.23 -3.68 -17.64
CA PRO A 51 4.98 -2.91 -17.51
C PRO A 51 4.37 -2.59 -18.88
N ALA A 52 5.19 -2.27 -19.88
CA ALA A 52 4.72 -1.91 -21.21
C ALA A 52 3.93 -3.04 -21.89
N ALA A 53 4.33 -4.30 -21.69
CA ALA A 53 3.65 -5.46 -22.28
C ALA A 53 2.22 -5.61 -21.74
N LEU A 54 2.01 -5.35 -20.45
CA LEU A 54 0.69 -5.37 -19.84
C LEU A 54 -0.11 -4.09 -20.15
N GLN A 55 0.50 -2.91 -20.12
CA GLN A 55 -0.15 -1.66 -20.50
C GLN A 55 -0.67 -1.70 -21.95
N ALA A 56 0.01 -2.40 -22.86
CA ALA A 56 -0.43 -2.55 -24.24
C ALA A 56 -1.81 -3.20 -24.37
N GLN A 57 -2.19 -4.03 -23.40
CA GLN A 57 -3.48 -4.71 -23.42
C GLN A 57 -4.66 -3.73 -23.34
N LEU A 58 -4.44 -2.51 -22.82
CA LEU A 58 -5.45 -1.44 -22.78
C LEU A 58 -5.88 -1.00 -24.18
N ASN A 59 -4.98 -1.10 -25.18
CA ASN A 59 -5.26 -0.70 -26.55
C ASN A 59 -5.47 -1.89 -27.50
N LEU A 60 -4.99 -3.08 -27.15
CA LEU A 60 -5.07 -4.26 -28.01
C LEU A 60 -6.31 -5.09 -27.66
N TYR A 61 -7.44 -4.77 -28.29
CA TYR A 61 -8.68 -5.53 -28.09
C TYR A 61 -8.64 -6.86 -28.84
N LYS A 62 -8.66 -7.97 -28.10
CA LYS A 62 -8.53 -9.32 -28.67
C LYS A 62 -9.91 -9.87 -28.99
N THR A 63 -10.24 -10.04 -30.27
CA THR A 63 -11.61 -10.43 -30.66
C THR A 63 -11.93 -11.90 -30.38
N HIS A 64 -10.92 -12.74 -30.14
CA HIS A 64 -11.08 -14.15 -29.77
C HIS A 64 -11.43 -14.35 -28.29
N TYR A 65 -11.22 -13.34 -27.45
CA TYR A 65 -11.67 -13.34 -26.05
C TYR A 65 -13.00 -12.60 -25.91
N SER A 66 -13.79 -12.99 -24.91
CA SER A 66 -15.05 -12.29 -24.60
C SER A 66 -14.79 -10.86 -24.11
N PHE A 67 -15.82 -10.01 -24.21
CA PHE A 67 -15.75 -8.65 -23.66
C PHE A 67 -15.37 -8.68 -22.17
N ALA A 68 -16.01 -9.55 -21.38
CA ALA A 68 -15.72 -9.71 -19.96
C ALA A 68 -14.25 -10.06 -19.69
N THR A 69 -13.64 -10.89 -20.53
CA THR A 69 -12.22 -11.26 -20.40
C THR A 69 -11.32 -10.05 -20.68
N ASN A 70 -11.52 -9.35 -21.80
CA ASN A 70 -10.75 -8.14 -22.13
C ASN A 70 -10.91 -7.07 -21.04
N LEU A 71 -12.13 -6.89 -20.52
CA LEU A 71 -12.41 -5.93 -19.45
C LEU A 71 -11.65 -6.26 -18.16
N VAL A 72 -11.68 -7.52 -17.71
CA VAL A 72 -11.01 -7.95 -16.48
C VAL A 72 -9.50 -7.87 -16.62
N VAL A 73 -8.96 -8.23 -17.78
CA VAL A 73 -7.53 -8.02 -18.09
C VAL A 73 -7.17 -6.54 -17.98
N ASN A 74 -7.93 -5.65 -18.63
CA ASN A 74 -7.71 -4.21 -18.56
C ASN A 74 -7.81 -3.67 -17.14
N GLN A 75 -8.78 -4.15 -16.35
CA GLN A 75 -8.91 -3.78 -14.95
C GLN A 75 -7.70 -4.22 -14.13
N CYS A 76 -7.20 -5.44 -14.32
CA CYS A 76 -6.01 -5.93 -13.63
C CYS A 76 -4.75 -5.13 -14.02
N VAL A 77 -4.60 -4.80 -15.31
CA VAL A 77 -3.50 -3.95 -15.81
C VAL A 77 -3.56 -2.56 -15.18
N LEU A 78 -4.74 -1.92 -15.13
CA LEU A 78 -4.92 -0.62 -14.51
C LEU A 78 -4.68 -0.66 -13.00
N THR A 79 -5.07 -1.74 -12.33
CA THR A 79 -4.76 -1.96 -10.91
C THR A 79 -3.24 -2.07 -10.70
N CYS A 80 -2.52 -2.81 -11.55
CA CYS A 80 -1.06 -2.88 -11.49
C CYS A 80 -0.43 -1.49 -11.70
N ALA A 81 -0.89 -0.75 -12.71
CA ALA A 81 -0.38 0.58 -13.03
C ALA A 81 -0.63 1.60 -11.92
N LEU A 82 -1.82 1.59 -11.32
CA LEU A 82 -2.13 2.41 -10.16
C LEU A 82 -1.26 2.06 -8.96
N SER A 83 -1.12 0.77 -8.62
CA SER A 83 -0.26 0.34 -7.51
C SER A 83 1.21 0.70 -7.73
N ALA A 84 1.72 0.49 -8.94
CA ALA A 84 3.09 0.83 -9.30
C ALA A 84 3.33 2.35 -9.29
N SER A 85 2.36 3.16 -9.74
CA SER A 85 2.45 4.63 -9.67
C SER A 85 2.57 5.16 -8.25
N GLN A 86 2.10 4.39 -7.26
CA GLN A 86 2.18 4.72 -5.85
C GLN A 86 3.33 4.02 -5.13
N ASN A 87 4.12 3.18 -5.82
CA ASN A 87 5.14 2.32 -5.22
C ASN A 87 4.61 1.36 -4.14
N TYR A 88 3.34 0.93 -4.23
CA TYR A 88 2.80 -0.04 -3.27
C TYR A 88 3.52 -1.38 -3.38
N ASP A 89 3.64 -2.06 -2.23
CA ASP A 89 4.29 -3.36 -2.14
C ASP A 89 3.54 -4.45 -2.92
N LYS A 90 4.21 -5.60 -3.01
CA LYS A 90 3.72 -6.79 -3.71
C LYS A 90 2.40 -7.30 -3.12
N HIS A 91 2.29 -7.37 -1.80
CA HIS A 91 1.12 -7.94 -1.11
C HIS A 91 -0.14 -7.09 -1.30
N LEU A 92 -0.03 -5.76 -1.22
CA LEU A 92 -1.14 -4.85 -1.54
C LEU A 92 -1.55 -4.96 -3.01
N THR A 93 -0.56 -4.99 -3.91
CA THR A 93 -0.79 -5.09 -5.34
C THR A 93 -1.55 -6.37 -5.67
N GLU A 94 -1.12 -7.51 -5.13
CA GLU A 94 -1.78 -8.80 -5.29
C GLU A 94 -3.19 -8.84 -4.70
N LEU A 95 -3.41 -8.22 -3.54
CA LEU A 95 -4.76 -8.09 -2.96
C LEU A 95 -5.70 -7.32 -3.92
N TYR A 96 -5.25 -6.19 -4.47
CA TYR A 96 -6.10 -5.36 -5.34
C TYR A 96 -6.36 -6.01 -6.70
N ILE A 97 -5.36 -6.72 -7.24
CA ILE A 97 -5.55 -7.54 -8.45
C ILE A 97 -6.54 -8.67 -8.15
N SER A 98 -6.42 -9.33 -6.99
CA SER A 98 -7.34 -10.40 -6.57
C SER A 98 -8.78 -9.89 -6.54
N VAL A 99 -9.04 -8.70 -6.00
CA VAL A 99 -10.37 -8.07 -6.05
C VAL A 99 -10.81 -7.82 -7.48
N SER A 100 -9.92 -7.31 -8.34
CA SER A 100 -10.21 -7.01 -9.75
C SER A 100 -10.59 -8.26 -10.55
N LEU A 101 -9.92 -9.38 -10.28
CA LEU A 101 -10.20 -10.68 -10.91
C LEU A 101 -11.58 -11.21 -10.52
N VAL A 102 -11.95 -11.10 -9.23
CA VAL A 102 -13.18 -11.72 -8.72
C VAL A 102 -14.41 -10.83 -8.86
N GLU A 103 -14.23 -9.53 -9.09
CA GLU A 103 -15.33 -8.57 -9.12
C GLU A 103 -16.47 -8.97 -10.07
N HIS A 104 -16.09 -9.50 -11.23
CA HIS A 104 -16.99 -9.90 -12.31
C HIS A 104 -17.15 -11.40 -12.42
N LEU A 105 -16.59 -12.17 -11.49
CA LEU A 105 -16.56 -13.64 -11.52
C LEU A 105 -17.94 -14.25 -11.77
N CYS A 106 -18.95 -13.78 -11.03
CA CYS A 106 -20.31 -14.31 -11.09
C CYS A 106 -21.21 -13.60 -12.12
N VAL A 107 -20.69 -12.66 -12.90
CA VAL A 107 -21.49 -11.84 -13.84
C VAL A 107 -20.85 -11.67 -15.22
N ALA A 108 -19.88 -12.51 -15.58
CA ALA A 108 -19.22 -12.47 -16.88
C ALA A 108 -20.22 -12.55 -18.06
N ASN A 109 -21.25 -13.40 -17.94
CA ASN A 109 -22.30 -13.50 -18.95
C ASN A 109 -23.12 -12.20 -19.07
N GLN A 110 -23.47 -11.58 -17.95
CA GLN A 110 -24.21 -10.32 -17.93
C GLN A 110 -23.38 -9.17 -18.52
N LEU A 111 -22.07 -9.14 -18.27
CA LEU A 111 -21.17 -8.18 -18.94
C LEU A 111 -21.16 -8.35 -20.46
N ASN A 112 -21.07 -9.59 -20.94
CA ASN A 112 -21.10 -9.86 -22.38
C ASN A 112 -22.44 -9.43 -23.00
N LYS A 113 -23.56 -9.68 -22.32
CA LYS A 113 -24.90 -9.18 -22.73
C LYS A 113 -24.93 -7.65 -22.80
N LEU A 114 -24.40 -6.95 -21.79
CA LEU A 114 -24.33 -5.47 -21.80
C LEU A 114 -23.50 -4.94 -22.97
N ALA A 115 -22.34 -5.53 -23.23
CA ALA A 115 -21.48 -5.13 -24.34
C ALA A 115 -22.12 -5.36 -25.71
N GLN A 116 -23.02 -6.35 -25.80
CA GLN A 116 -23.84 -6.65 -26.98
C GLN A 116 -25.18 -5.89 -26.99
N GLN A 117 -25.45 -5.04 -25.99
CA GLN A 117 -26.71 -4.31 -25.80
C GLN A 117 -27.96 -5.19 -25.73
N GLN A 118 -27.80 -6.42 -25.23
CA GLN A 118 -28.92 -7.31 -24.98
C GLN A 118 -29.64 -6.90 -23.70
N THR A 119 -30.97 -6.95 -23.73
CA THR A 119 -31.81 -6.66 -22.57
C THR A 119 -31.61 -7.71 -21.48
N PHE A 120 -31.50 -7.26 -20.23
CA PHE A 120 -31.44 -8.17 -19.09
C PHE A 120 -32.80 -8.79 -18.80
N THR A 121 -32.79 -10.10 -18.55
CA THR A 121 -33.94 -10.77 -17.91
C THR A 121 -34.06 -10.34 -16.45
N ASN A 122 -35.20 -10.62 -15.81
CA ASN A 122 -35.37 -10.39 -14.37
C ASN A 122 -34.28 -11.09 -13.53
N THR A 123 -33.83 -12.28 -13.96
CA THR A 123 -32.76 -13.03 -13.31
C THR A 123 -31.40 -12.35 -13.52
N ASP A 124 -31.11 -11.87 -14.74
CA ASP A 124 -29.88 -11.12 -15.03
C ASP A 124 -29.78 -9.85 -14.18
N THR A 125 -30.87 -9.09 -14.07
CA THR A 125 -30.94 -7.87 -13.26
C THR A 125 -30.66 -8.16 -11.79
N LYS A 126 -31.25 -9.22 -11.22
CA LYS A 126 -30.99 -9.65 -9.85
C LYS A 126 -29.52 -10.06 -9.64
N MET A 127 -28.94 -10.84 -10.55
CA MET A 127 -27.53 -11.23 -10.47
C MET A 127 -26.60 -10.03 -10.55
N TRP A 128 -26.87 -9.09 -11.47
CA TRP A 128 -26.10 -7.87 -11.63
C TRP A 128 -26.10 -7.01 -10.37
N GLN A 129 -27.26 -6.83 -9.74
CA GLN A 129 -27.39 -6.08 -8.49
C GLN A 129 -26.64 -6.75 -7.33
N LEU A 130 -26.63 -8.09 -7.27
CA LEU A 130 -26.00 -8.86 -6.20
C LEU A 130 -24.55 -9.27 -6.48
N ARG A 131 -23.95 -8.84 -7.61
CA ARG A 131 -22.67 -9.35 -8.12
C ARG A 131 -21.54 -9.39 -7.10
N HIS A 132 -21.33 -8.31 -6.33
CA HIS A 132 -20.26 -8.23 -5.33
C HIS A 132 -20.51 -9.16 -4.14
N LYS A 133 -21.77 -9.32 -3.73
CA LYS A 133 -22.17 -10.25 -2.66
C LYS A 133 -22.01 -11.70 -3.11
N LEU A 134 -22.32 -12.01 -4.36
CA LEU A 134 -22.13 -13.34 -4.95
C LEU A 134 -20.63 -13.69 -5.04
N ALA A 135 -19.81 -12.79 -5.58
CA ALA A 135 -18.36 -12.98 -5.66
C ALA A 135 -17.72 -13.17 -4.27
N ALA A 136 -18.11 -12.34 -3.30
CA ALA A 136 -17.66 -12.50 -1.91
C ALA A 136 -18.06 -13.85 -1.33
N LYS A 137 -19.29 -14.33 -1.59
CA LYS A 137 -19.74 -15.64 -1.12
C LYS A 137 -18.89 -16.78 -1.69
N VAL A 138 -18.54 -16.73 -2.98
CA VAL A 138 -17.67 -17.74 -3.62
C VAL A 138 -16.30 -17.75 -2.95
N ILE A 139 -15.66 -16.58 -2.85
CA ILE A 139 -14.29 -16.46 -2.34
C ILE A 139 -14.18 -16.79 -0.85
N LEU A 140 -15.21 -16.51 -0.05
CA LEU A 140 -15.23 -16.86 1.38
C LEU A 140 -15.40 -18.38 1.64
N THR A 141 -15.70 -19.21 0.64
CA THR A 141 -15.75 -20.67 0.84
C THR A 141 -14.38 -21.29 1.09
N SER A 142 -13.29 -20.61 0.68
CA SER A 142 -11.92 -21.07 0.87
C SER A 142 -11.32 -20.76 2.27
N GLN A 143 -12.11 -20.21 3.20
CA GLN A 143 -11.68 -19.73 4.54
C GLN A 143 -10.66 -18.56 4.49
N GLN A 144 -10.20 -18.06 5.66
CA GLN A 144 -9.22 -16.97 5.79
C GLN A 144 -7.94 -17.28 4.99
N PRO A 145 -7.34 -16.32 4.24
CA PRO A 145 -7.38 -14.85 4.33
C PRO A 145 -8.35 -14.11 3.38
N ALA A 146 -9.30 -14.82 2.77
CA ALA A 146 -10.21 -14.28 1.74
C ALA A 146 -11.10 -13.07 2.17
N HIS A 147 -11.11 -12.73 3.46
CA HIS A 147 -11.97 -11.68 4.02
C HIS A 147 -11.61 -10.27 3.56
N GLN A 148 -10.34 -9.98 3.28
CA GLN A 148 -9.94 -8.66 2.77
C GLN A 148 -10.52 -8.39 1.38
N ILE A 149 -10.52 -9.41 0.52
CA ILE A 149 -11.16 -9.34 -0.81
C ILE A 149 -12.65 -9.03 -0.65
N ALA A 150 -13.35 -9.79 0.22
CA ALA A 150 -14.77 -9.58 0.49
C ALA A 150 -15.08 -8.18 1.06
N HIS A 151 -14.19 -7.65 1.91
CA HIS A 151 -14.35 -6.33 2.51
C HIS A 151 -14.29 -5.20 1.48
N ILE A 152 -13.36 -5.28 0.52
CA ILE A 152 -13.26 -4.34 -0.58
C ILE A 152 -14.49 -4.47 -1.49
N LEU A 153 -14.83 -5.71 -1.91
CA LEU A 153 -16.02 -5.98 -2.75
C LEU A 153 -17.31 -5.36 -2.19
N ALA A 154 -17.53 -5.46 -0.87
CA ALA A 154 -18.73 -4.94 -0.22
C ALA A 154 -18.92 -3.41 -0.37
N LYS A 155 -17.84 -2.66 -0.63
CA LYS A 155 -17.86 -1.20 -0.77
C LYS A 155 -17.83 -0.72 -2.22
N LEU A 156 -17.38 -1.55 -3.16
CA LEU A 156 -17.08 -1.15 -4.53
C LEU A 156 -18.26 -0.47 -5.23
N ALA A 157 -19.48 -0.98 -5.13
CA ALA A 157 -20.64 -0.36 -5.78
C ALA A 157 -20.85 1.10 -5.32
N LYS A 158 -20.78 1.33 -4.01
CA LYS A 158 -20.91 2.67 -3.41
C LYS A 158 -19.78 3.59 -3.84
N TYR A 159 -18.55 3.07 -3.87
CA TYR A 159 -17.36 3.87 -4.22
C TYR A 159 -17.35 4.26 -5.69
N LYS A 160 -17.73 3.36 -6.60
CA LYS A 160 -17.88 3.70 -8.03
C LYS A 160 -18.91 4.79 -8.25
N HIS A 161 -20.07 4.67 -7.61
CA HIS A 161 -21.12 5.68 -7.69
C HIS A 161 -20.62 7.04 -7.17
N ALA A 162 -19.94 7.05 -6.02
CA ALA A 162 -19.39 8.26 -5.42
C ALA A 162 -18.29 8.93 -6.26
N LEU A 163 -17.50 8.16 -7.01
CA LEU A 163 -16.46 8.69 -7.89
C LEU A 163 -17.04 9.29 -9.18
N LEU A 164 -18.24 8.86 -9.60
CA LEU A 164 -18.90 9.30 -10.83
C LEU A 164 -19.95 10.41 -10.61
N ASN A 165 -20.55 10.47 -9.42
CA ASN A 165 -21.72 11.33 -9.14
C ASN A 165 -21.44 12.33 -8.01
N THR A 166 -22.06 13.50 -8.13
CA THR A 166 -22.11 14.56 -7.11
C THR A 166 -23.38 14.36 -6.26
N PRO A 167 -23.29 13.72 -5.07
CA PRO A 167 -22.79 14.42 -3.89
C PRO A 167 -21.61 13.72 -3.20
N LYS A 168 -20.94 14.46 -2.28
CA LYS A 168 -19.74 14.06 -1.52
C LYS A 168 -20.02 12.87 -0.58
N VAL A 169 -20.17 11.68 -1.13
CA VAL A 169 -20.09 10.44 -0.33
C VAL A 169 -18.65 10.31 0.14
N MET A 170 -18.45 10.33 1.45
CA MET A 170 -17.12 10.20 2.04
C MET A 170 -16.54 8.81 1.71
N LEU A 171 -15.32 8.80 1.19
CA LEU A 171 -14.56 7.59 0.85
C LEU A 171 -13.51 7.38 1.93
N TYR A 172 -13.60 6.25 2.63
CA TYR A 172 -12.89 6.03 3.89
C TYR A 172 -11.62 5.16 3.75
N ASP A 173 -11.44 4.47 2.62
CA ASP A 173 -10.28 3.61 2.39
C ASP A 173 -9.74 3.72 0.96
N GLY A 174 -8.42 3.84 0.84
CA GLY A 174 -7.74 3.98 -0.45
C GLY A 174 -7.81 2.74 -1.33
N ALA A 175 -7.89 1.54 -0.72
CA ALA A 175 -7.99 0.26 -1.42
C ALA A 175 -9.21 0.21 -2.35
N SER A 176 -10.40 0.51 -1.80
CA SER A 176 -11.65 0.50 -2.56
C SER A 176 -11.71 1.65 -3.58
N VAL A 177 -11.07 2.79 -3.31
CA VAL A 177 -10.94 3.89 -4.29
C VAL A 177 -10.12 3.42 -5.49
N LEU A 178 -8.93 2.84 -5.26
CA LEU A 178 -8.03 2.37 -6.31
C LEU A 178 -8.71 1.35 -7.22
N VAL A 179 -9.32 0.31 -6.64
CA VAL A 179 -9.99 -0.73 -7.43
C VAL A 179 -11.22 -0.18 -8.17
N ALA A 180 -11.96 0.76 -7.57
CA ALA A 180 -13.08 1.41 -8.23
C ALA A 180 -12.63 2.27 -9.42
N LEU A 181 -11.52 3.02 -9.30
CA LEU A 181 -10.92 3.78 -10.39
C LEU A 181 -10.49 2.85 -11.53
N ALA A 182 -9.75 1.77 -11.21
CA ALA A 182 -9.33 0.78 -12.19
C ALA A 182 -10.52 0.21 -12.98
N ASN A 183 -11.62 -0.12 -12.28
CA ASN A 183 -12.82 -0.61 -12.94
C ASN A 183 -13.50 0.44 -13.84
N ILE A 184 -13.68 1.67 -13.35
CA ILE A 184 -14.32 2.75 -14.13
C ILE A 184 -13.50 3.00 -15.40
N LEU A 185 -12.18 3.11 -15.29
CA LEU A 185 -11.30 3.31 -16.43
C LEU A 185 -11.38 2.11 -17.39
N ALA A 186 -11.30 0.87 -16.88
CA ALA A 186 -11.42 -0.34 -17.71
C ALA A 186 -12.72 -0.38 -18.52
N LEU A 187 -13.85 -0.01 -17.92
CA LEU A 187 -15.15 0.05 -18.60
C LEU A 187 -15.18 1.09 -19.73
N ASN A 188 -14.45 2.19 -19.59
CA ASN A 188 -14.41 3.27 -20.59
C ASN A 188 -13.48 2.97 -21.77
N VAL A 189 -12.37 2.25 -21.52
CA VAL A 189 -11.35 1.97 -22.55
C VAL A 189 -11.59 0.67 -23.31
N THR A 190 -12.33 -0.28 -22.72
CA THR A 190 -12.56 -1.59 -23.34
C THR A 190 -13.59 -1.48 -24.47
N CYS A 191 -13.17 -1.82 -25.70
CA CYS A 191 -14.03 -1.82 -26.87
C CYS A 191 -15.24 -2.75 -26.68
N ASN A 192 -16.45 -2.25 -26.95
CA ASN A 192 -17.67 -3.05 -26.99
C ASN A 192 -18.09 -3.38 -28.43
N ALA A 193 -19.21 -4.09 -28.62
CA ALA A 193 -19.66 -4.55 -29.93
C ALA A 193 -19.99 -3.40 -30.91
N LYS A 194 -20.29 -2.20 -30.41
CA LYS A 194 -20.54 -0.99 -31.21
C LYS A 194 -19.31 -0.09 -31.33
N GLN A 195 -18.13 -0.52 -30.86
CA GLN A 195 -16.91 0.29 -30.78
C GLN A 195 -17.11 1.61 -30.01
N GLN A 196 -18.03 1.62 -29.04
CA GLN A 196 -18.29 2.76 -28.17
C GLN A 196 -17.34 2.70 -26.97
N HIS A 197 -16.12 3.21 -27.15
CA HIS A 197 -15.13 3.40 -26.10
C HIS A 197 -14.34 4.69 -26.35
N ILE A 198 -13.64 5.15 -25.31
CA ILE A 198 -12.79 6.35 -25.37
C ILE A 198 -11.33 5.98 -25.12
N SER A 199 -10.40 6.86 -25.50
CA SER A 199 -8.98 6.64 -25.21
C SER A 199 -8.71 6.68 -23.71
N PHE A 200 -7.61 6.06 -23.30
CA PHE A 200 -7.17 6.03 -21.92
C PHE A 200 -7.06 7.44 -21.31
N TYR A 201 -6.34 8.36 -21.97
CA TYR A 201 -6.16 9.71 -21.45
C TYR A 201 -7.47 10.49 -21.35
N LYS A 202 -8.41 10.28 -22.29
CA LYS A 202 -9.75 10.89 -22.21
C LYS A 202 -10.53 10.33 -21.01
N ALA A 203 -10.51 9.01 -20.80
CA ALA A 203 -11.18 8.38 -19.66
C ALA A 203 -10.63 8.91 -18.33
N VAL A 204 -9.31 9.06 -18.22
CA VAL A 204 -8.65 9.62 -17.04
C VAL A 204 -9.02 11.09 -16.85
N ALA A 205 -8.95 11.92 -17.90
CA ALA A 205 -9.29 13.34 -17.83
C ALA A 205 -10.75 13.55 -17.41
N ASP A 206 -11.69 12.85 -18.05
CA ASP A 206 -13.11 12.95 -17.74
C ASP A 206 -13.38 12.53 -16.29
N LEU A 207 -12.70 11.50 -15.77
CA LEU A 207 -12.86 11.05 -14.39
C LEU A 207 -12.22 12.02 -13.38
N TYR A 208 -11.04 12.57 -13.71
CA TYR A 208 -10.33 13.55 -12.88
C TYR A 208 -11.17 14.81 -12.65
N ILE A 209 -11.80 15.31 -13.71
CA ILE A 209 -12.67 16.51 -13.66
C ILE A 209 -13.94 16.23 -12.86
N ARG A 210 -14.53 15.03 -13.01
CA ARG A 210 -15.80 14.68 -12.34
C ARG A 210 -15.65 14.37 -10.85
N THR A 211 -14.54 13.77 -10.44
CA THR A 211 -14.41 13.31 -9.05
C THR A 211 -14.01 14.45 -8.10
N PRO A 212 -14.76 14.70 -7.01
CA PRO A 212 -14.38 15.70 -6.01
C PRO A 212 -13.35 15.16 -4.99
N ASN A 213 -12.91 13.91 -5.13
CA ASN A 213 -12.02 13.26 -4.16
C ASN A 213 -10.55 13.54 -4.50
N SER A 214 -9.86 14.30 -3.64
CA SER A 214 -8.47 14.71 -3.86
C SER A 214 -7.48 13.55 -3.91
N PHE A 215 -7.74 12.47 -3.17
CA PHE A 215 -6.92 11.26 -3.24
C PHE A 215 -7.07 10.57 -4.60
N ALA A 216 -8.30 10.42 -5.11
CA ALA A 216 -8.56 9.89 -6.44
C ALA A 216 -7.93 10.76 -7.55
N GLN A 217 -8.04 12.09 -7.44
CA GLN A 217 -7.38 13.01 -8.38
C GLN A 217 -5.86 12.83 -8.40
N ARG A 218 -5.24 12.68 -7.22
CA ARG A 218 -3.80 12.38 -7.11
C ARG A 218 -3.44 11.06 -7.79
N LEU A 219 -4.17 9.98 -7.49
CA LEU A 219 -3.97 8.67 -8.13
C LEU A 219 -4.05 8.74 -9.65
N LEU A 220 -5.02 9.49 -10.20
CA LEU A 220 -5.18 9.65 -11.64
C LEU A 220 -4.01 10.43 -12.28
N LYS A 221 -3.51 11.46 -11.60
CA LYS A 221 -2.33 12.22 -12.05
C LYS A 221 -1.07 11.35 -12.05
N ASP A 222 -0.86 10.61 -10.97
CA ASP A 222 0.30 9.73 -10.82
C ASP A 222 0.25 8.57 -11.82
N LEU A 223 -0.96 8.06 -12.12
CA LEU A 223 -1.17 7.05 -13.17
C LEU A 223 -0.74 7.57 -14.55
N VAL A 224 -1.10 8.80 -14.92
CA VAL A 224 -0.68 9.41 -16.19
C VAL A 224 0.84 9.58 -16.23
N ALA A 225 1.45 10.04 -15.14
CA ALA A 225 2.91 10.17 -15.04
C ALA A 225 3.61 8.81 -15.17
N HIS A 226 3.03 7.75 -14.60
CA HIS A 226 3.57 6.39 -14.65
C HIS A 226 3.45 5.74 -16.04
N VAL A 227 2.32 5.91 -16.74
CA VAL A 227 2.14 5.38 -18.09
C VAL A 227 2.94 6.18 -19.13
N GLY A 228 3.14 7.47 -18.90
CA GLY A 228 3.86 8.37 -19.79
C GLY A 228 2.94 9.03 -20.83
N GLN A 229 3.53 9.56 -21.90
CA GLN A 229 2.81 10.33 -22.93
C GLN A 229 1.99 9.46 -23.89
N TYR A 230 2.47 8.27 -24.21
CA TYR A 230 1.82 7.34 -25.11
C TYR A 230 1.62 6.01 -24.40
N VAL A 231 0.42 5.45 -24.51
CA VAL A 231 0.13 4.12 -23.99
C VAL A 231 0.72 3.08 -24.95
N PRO A 232 1.47 2.07 -24.47
CA PRO A 232 1.90 0.95 -25.30
C PRO A 232 0.74 0.35 -26.10
N GLY A 233 1.03 -0.20 -27.28
CA GLY A 233 0.01 -0.71 -28.21
C GLY A 233 -0.82 0.33 -28.95
N SER A 234 -0.60 1.64 -28.73
CA SER A 234 -1.30 2.69 -29.49
C SER A 234 -0.88 2.69 -30.95
N GLN A 235 -1.84 3.00 -31.84
CA GLN A 235 -1.54 3.33 -33.23
C GLN A 235 -1.03 4.76 -33.29
N VAL A 236 0.11 4.97 -33.93
CA VAL A 236 0.75 6.29 -34.09
C VAL A 236 1.15 6.49 -35.55
N VAL A 237 1.20 7.74 -36.02
CA VAL A 237 1.66 8.05 -37.38
C VAL A 237 3.12 8.45 -37.36
N TYR A 238 3.94 7.81 -38.20
CA TYR A 238 5.34 8.17 -38.43
C TYR A 238 5.71 7.98 -39.90
N ALA A 239 6.25 9.03 -40.54
CA ALA A 239 6.59 9.03 -41.96
C ALA A 239 5.43 8.56 -42.86
N ASP A 240 4.23 9.11 -42.63
CA ASP A 240 2.98 8.79 -43.33
C ASP A 240 2.54 7.31 -43.24
N GLN A 241 3.12 6.55 -42.31
CA GLN A 241 2.76 5.16 -42.04
C GLN A 241 2.18 5.01 -40.64
N THR A 242 1.12 4.19 -40.53
CA THR A 242 0.61 3.76 -39.23
C THR A 242 1.59 2.76 -38.60
N MET A 243 2.14 3.13 -37.46
CA MET A 243 3.04 2.34 -36.63
C MET A 243 2.36 1.99 -35.30
N ILE A 244 2.93 1.02 -34.59
CA ILE A 244 2.50 0.66 -33.23
C ILE A 244 3.57 1.12 -32.24
N TYR A 245 3.19 1.93 -31.26
CA TYR A 245 4.06 2.36 -30.17
C TYR A 245 4.23 1.24 -29.13
N LEU A 246 5.46 0.97 -28.70
CA LEU A 246 5.75 -0.09 -27.73
C LEU A 246 6.30 0.45 -26.41
N ALA A 247 7.31 1.32 -26.46
CA ALA A 247 7.98 1.85 -25.28
C ALA A 247 8.78 3.12 -25.60
N THR A 248 9.31 3.76 -24.56
CA THR A 248 10.32 4.82 -24.67
C THR A 248 11.56 4.39 -23.88
N ASP A 249 12.73 4.49 -24.49
CA ASP A 249 13.99 4.12 -23.84
C ASP A 249 14.52 5.20 -22.88
N SER A 250 15.58 4.89 -22.14
CA SER A 250 16.20 5.79 -21.16
C SER A 250 16.80 7.06 -21.78
N ALA A 251 17.00 7.11 -23.10
CA ALA A 251 17.48 8.29 -23.83
C ALA A 251 16.32 9.11 -24.43
N GLY A 252 15.08 8.78 -24.08
CA GLY A 252 13.86 9.44 -24.57
C GLY A 252 13.52 9.10 -26.02
N ARG A 253 13.99 7.97 -26.55
CA ARG A 253 13.65 7.52 -27.91
C ARG A 253 12.45 6.59 -27.89
N HIS A 254 11.46 6.86 -28.72
CA HIS A 254 10.31 5.99 -28.91
C HIS A 254 10.68 4.76 -29.73
N ILE A 255 10.26 3.59 -29.26
CA ILE A 255 10.39 2.30 -29.93
C ILE A 255 9.04 1.98 -30.55
N ILE A 256 8.99 1.91 -31.87
CA ILE A 256 7.77 1.68 -32.65
C ILE A 256 8.00 0.57 -33.68
N VAL A 257 6.93 -0.12 -34.08
CA VAL A 257 6.99 -1.18 -35.08
C VAL A 257 5.97 -0.98 -36.21
N ASN A 258 6.39 -1.32 -37.43
CA ASN A 258 5.49 -1.55 -38.55
C ASN A 258 5.19 -3.05 -38.65
N ASN A 259 3.91 -3.40 -38.64
CA ASN A 259 3.44 -4.78 -38.69
C ASN A 259 2.64 -5.11 -39.97
N ALA A 260 2.67 -4.25 -40.99
CA ALA A 260 1.98 -4.47 -42.26
C ALA A 260 2.53 -5.68 -43.06
N ASN A 261 3.80 -6.05 -42.84
CA ASN A 261 4.50 -7.11 -43.57
C ASN A 261 4.66 -8.39 -42.73
N SER A 262 5.08 -9.49 -43.38
CA SER A 262 5.36 -10.78 -42.71
C SER A 262 6.48 -10.68 -41.65
N LYS A 263 7.43 -9.75 -41.84
CA LYS A 263 8.47 -9.40 -40.87
C LYS A 263 8.19 -8.01 -40.28
N MET A 264 8.24 -7.89 -38.96
CA MET A 264 8.12 -6.59 -38.28
C MET A 264 9.35 -5.72 -38.54
N ALA A 265 9.13 -4.48 -38.96
CA ALA A 265 10.18 -3.47 -39.04
C ALA A 265 10.21 -2.65 -37.74
N TRP A 266 11.39 -2.48 -37.16
CA TRP A 266 11.59 -1.80 -35.88
C TRP A 266 12.23 -0.43 -36.10
N TYR A 267 11.74 0.57 -35.38
CA TYR A 267 12.27 1.93 -35.42
C TYR A 267 12.52 2.43 -33.99
N ARG A 268 13.58 3.22 -33.83
CA ARG A 268 13.93 3.90 -32.57
C ARG A 268 14.21 5.38 -32.86
N ILE A 269 13.32 6.27 -32.43
CA ILE A 269 13.27 7.66 -32.93
C ILE A 269 13.09 8.69 -31.82
N LYS A 270 13.51 9.95 -32.05
CA LYS A 270 13.27 11.11 -31.15
C LYS A 270 12.25 12.10 -31.73
N ALA A 271 11.27 11.63 -32.49
CA ALA A 271 10.25 12.49 -33.09
C ALA A 271 8.99 12.53 -32.22
N SER A 272 8.27 13.64 -32.26
CA SER A 272 6.89 13.66 -31.74
C SER A 272 6.02 12.74 -32.59
N LEU A 273 5.10 12.02 -31.95
CA LEU A 273 4.18 11.11 -32.61
C LEU A 273 2.79 11.74 -32.61
N GLU A 274 2.06 11.62 -33.73
CA GLU A 274 0.63 11.90 -33.75
C GLU A 274 -0.12 10.69 -33.18
N ASP A 275 -0.94 10.94 -32.14
CA ASP A 275 -1.51 9.88 -31.31
C ASP A 275 -2.89 9.40 -31.77
N GLY A 276 -3.03 8.08 -31.88
CA GLY A 276 -4.27 7.33 -31.99
C GLY A 276 -4.46 6.35 -30.82
N SER A 277 -4.45 6.83 -29.58
CA SER A 277 -4.54 6.04 -28.32
C SER A 277 -5.90 5.40 -28.04
N LYS A 278 -6.75 5.20 -29.04
CA LYS A 278 -7.97 4.40 -28.87
C LYS A 278 -7.64 2.92 -29.00
N ALA A 279 -8.29 2.11 -28.19
CA ALA A 279 -8.23 0.67 -28.36
C ALA A 279 -8.73 0.25 -29.74
N TRP A 280 -8.12 -0.77 -30.32
CA TRP A 280 -8.41 -1.24 -31.67
C TRP A 280 -8.38 -2.78 -31.72
N PRO A 281 -9.16 -3.41 -32.60
CA PRO A 281 -9.17 -4.87 -32.75
C PRO A 281 -7.81 -5.41 -33.20
N CYS A 282 -7.19 -6.28 -32.42
CA CYS A 282 -5.91 -6.91 -32.72
C CYS A 282 -6.02 -8.44 -32.62
N ASN A 283 -5.79 -9.11 -33.75
CA ASN A 283 -5.75 -10.58 -33.86
C ASN A 283 -4.36 -11.10 -34.23
N ASP A 284 -3.34 -10.24 -34.18
CA ASP A 284 -1.98 -10.63 -34.51
C ASP A 284 -1.19 -11.01 -33.26
N ASP A 285 -1.01 -12.32 -33.04
CA ASP A 285 -0.20 -12.88 -31.95
C ASP A 285 1.23 -12.33 -31.94
N ARG A 286 1.74 -11.88 -33.10
CA ARG A 286 3.07 -11.26 -33.16
C ARG A 286 3.07 -9.95 -32.36
N LEU A 287 1.99 -9.17 -32.39
CA LEU A 287 1.89 -7.87 -31.70
C LEU A 287 1.49 -7.97 -30.23
N PHE A 288 0.50 -8.81 -29.88
CA PHE A 288 0.05 -8.86 -28.48
C PHE A 288 0.81 -9.89 -27.64
N LEU A 289 1.61 -10.79 -28.23
CA LEU A 289 2.46 -11.76 -27.50
C LEU A 289 3.94 -11.65 -27.86
N LYS A 290 4.34 -11.93 -29.11
CA LYS A 290 5.75 -12.20 -29.46
C LYS A 290 6.66 -10.98 -29.46
N VAL A 291 6.13 -9.79 -29.78
CA VAL A 291 6.91 -8.54 -29.86
C VAL A 291 7.64 -8.24 -28.54
N TRP A 292 7.09 -8.70 -27.41
CA TRP A 292 7.60 -8.43 -26.07
C TRP A 292 8.81 -9.31 -25.70
N ASP A 293 9.06 -10.41 -26.40
CA ASP A 293 10.28 -11.23 -26.22
C ASP A 293 11.52 -10.58 -26.87
N SER A 294 11.33 -9.44 -27.54
CA SER A 294 12.37 -8.78 -28.33
C SER A 294 13.42 -8.10 -27.46
N GLU A 295 14.70 -8.29 -27.81
CA GLU A 295 15.83 -7.63 -27.17
C GLU A 295 15.77 -6.09 -27.24
N TYR A 296 15.08 -5.55 -28.25
CA TYR A 296 14.92 -4.11 -28.44
C TYR A 296 14.16 -3.42 -27.29
N LEU A 297 13.44 -4.19 -26.46
CA LEU A 297 12.60 -3.72 -25.35
C LEU A 297 13.23 -3.95 -23.96
N HIS A 298 14.44 -4.50 -23.87
CA HIS A 298 15.15 -4.63 -22.60
C HIS A 298 15.67 -3.26 -22.11
N ILE A 299 14.84 -2.54 -21.38
CA ILE A 299 15.17 -1.23 -20.80
C ILE A 299 15.54 -1.45 -19.32
N VAL A 300 16.82 -1.22 -18.99
CA VAL A 300 17.30 -1.31 -17.61
C VAL A 300 16.86 -0.06 -16.85
N HIS A 301 15.96 -0.23 -15.89
CA HIS A 301 15.61 0.81 -14.93
C HIS A 301 16.55 0.72 -13.72
N LYS A 302 17.14 1.85 -13.30
CA LYS A 302 17.84 1.94 -12.02
C LYS A 302 16.80 1.91 -10.90
N SER A 303 16.89 0.94 -10.00
CA SER A 303 16.14 0.95 -8.75
C SER A 303 16.86 1.84 -7.73
N ASP A 304 16.15 2.81 -7.16
CA ASP A 304 16.64 3.54 -5.98
C ASP A 304 16.51 2.63 -4.75
N ASP A 305 17.64 2.18 -4.21
CA ASP A 305 17.70 1.27 -3.06
C ASP A 305 17.65 2.01 -1.70
N THR A 306 16.86 3.08 -1.64
CA THR A 306 16.83 3.99 -0.49
C THR A 306 16.39 3.25 0.78
N GLN A 307 15.38 2.39 0.70
CA GLN A 307 14.85 1.65 1.85
C GLN A 307 15.91 0.71 2.45
N SER A 308 16.61 -0.08 1.64
CA SER A 308 17.64 -1.01 2.14
C SER A 308 18.81 -0.25 2.76
N SER A 309 19.21 0.87 2.15
CA SER A 309 20.27 1.73 2.71
C SER A 309 19.89 2.29 4.10
N LEU A 310 18.63 2.73 4.28
CA LEU A 310 18.13 3.22 5.56
C LEU A 310 18.02 2.08 6.59
N TYR A 311 17.55 0.91 6.18
CA TYR A 311 17.45 -0.27 7.04
C TYR A 311 18.81 -0.70 7.59
N GLU A 312 19.83 -0.75 6.74
CA GLU A 312 21.21 -1.04 7.17
C GLU A 312 21.79 0.06 8.06
N LEU A 313 21.50 1.33 7.78
CA LEU A 313 21.91 2.44 8.65
C LEU A 313 21.31 2.31 10.06
N VAL A 314 20.03 1.92 10.19
CA VAL A 314 19.39 1.69 11.49
C VAL A 314 20.16 0.65 12.31
N LYS A 315 20.57 -0.47 11.69
CA LYS A 315 21.30 -1.55 12.36
C LYS A 315 22.70 -1.12 12.82
N GLN A 316 23.32 -0.21 12.08
CA GLN A 316 24.67 0.29 12.40
C GLN A 316 24.67 1.27 13.58
N ILE A 317 23.55 1.93 13.87
CA ILE A 317 23.41 2.83 15.01
C ILE A 317 22.94 2.04 16.24
N LYS A 318 23.84 1.82 17.19
CA LYS A 318 23.62 1.02 18.40
C LYS A 318 23.64 1.90 19.64
N ASN A 319 22.50 2.06 20.32
CA ASN A 319 22.39 2.90 21.51
C ASN A 319 23.27 2.46 22.71
N GLN A 320 23.81 1.24 22.68
CA GLN A 320 24.70 0.71 23.72
C GLN A 320 26.20 0.98 23.44
N GLN A 321 26.53 1.55 22.28
CA GLN A 321 27.90 1.83 21.87
C GLN A 321 28.28 3.28 22.14
N GLU A 322 29.47 3.51 22.68
CA GLU A 322 30.04 4.86 22.77
C GLU A 322 30.48 5.34 21.38
N TYR A 323 29.90 6.44 20.92
CA TYR A 323 30.24 7.05 19.64
C TYR A 323 31.08 8.31 19.81
N SER A 324 32.17 8.39 19.04
CA SER A 324 32.88 9.66 18.85
C SER A 324 32.16 10.56 17.84
N TYR A 325 32.41 11.86 17.94
CA TYR A 325 31.93 12.86 16.98
C TYR A 325 32.28 12.48 15.51
N LYS A 326 33.52 12.04 15.30
CA LYS A 326 34.03 11.64 13.99
C LYS A 326 33.32 10.38 13.47
N ALA A 327 33.00 9.43 14.34
CA ALA A 327 32.32 8.19 13.96
C ALA A 327 30.89 8.46 13.46
N LEU A 328 30.07 9.20 14.23
CA LEU A 328 28.70 9.53 13.80
C LEU A 328 28.68 10.41 12.55
N SER A 329 29.60 11.38 12.48
CA SER A 329 29.72 12.23 11.28
C SER A 329 30.05 11.40 10.04
N THR A 330 31.00 10.45 10.14
CA THR A 330 31.38 9.59 9.02
C THR A 330 30.23 8.68 8.61
N LEU A 331 29.53 8.09 9.59
CA LEU A 331 28.40 7.20 9.37
C LEU A 331 27.23 7.89 8.66
N LEU A 332 26.94 9.14 9.03
CA LEU A 332 25.80 9.91 8.48
C LEU A 332 26.13 10.71 7.21
N THR A 333 27.41 10.85 6.85
CA THR A 333 27.83 11.61 5.65
C THR A 333 27.09 11.21 4.37
N PRO A 334 26.84 9.91 4.10
CA PRO A 334 26.09 9.49 2.91
C PRO A 334 24.59 9.86 2.93
N TYR A 335 24.06 10.33 4.06
CA TYR A 335 22.62 10.50 4.31
C TYR A 335 22.27 11.97 4.63
N PRO A 336 22.35 12.89 3.67
CA PRO A 336 22.13 14.32 3.91
C PRO A 336 20.71 14.65 4.39
N ASN A 337 19.71 13.87 3.99
CA ASN A 337 18.33 14.06 4.45
C ASN A 337 18.19 13.68 5.93
N VAL A 338 18.85 12.62 6.39
CA VAL A 338 18.89 12.25 7.81
C VAL A 338 19.52 13.38 8.63
N ILE A 339 20.64 13.94 8.17
CA ILE A 339 21.30 15.07 8.84
C ILE A 339 20.34 16.27 8.98
N LYS A 340 19.61 16.63 7.92
CA LYS A 340 18.61 17.71 7.98
C LYS A 340 17.49 17.44 8.99
N SER A 341 16.95 16.22 9.01
CA SER A 341 15.92 15.81 9.98
C SER A 341 16.45 15.89 11.42
N VAL A 342 17.68 15.42 11.66
CA VAL A 342 18.33 15.51 12.98
C VAL A 342 18.48 16.98 13.40
N CYS A 343 18.98 17.85 12.51
CA CYS A 343 19.14 19.28 12.81
C CYS A 343 17.81 19.95 13.20
N HIS A 344 16.70 19.51 12.59
CA HIS A 344 15.37 20.00 12.94
C HIS A 344 14.86 19.42 14.27
N ALA A 345 15.04 18.12 14.50
CA ALA A 345 14.54 17.42 15.67
C ALA A 345 15.15 17.94 16.97
N VAL A 346 16.44 18.33 16.95
CA VAL A 346 17.13 18.82 18.15
C VAL A 346 16.68 20.21 18.62
N LYS A 347 15.85 20.93 17.86
CA LYS A 347 15.44 22.31 18.21
C LYS A 347 14.86 22.44 19.62
N GLN A 348 14.16 21.42 20.10
CA GLN A 348 13.55 21.39 21.45
C GLN A 348 14.56 21.38 22.60
N TYR A 349 15.84 21.15 22.30
CA TYR A 349 16.93 21.10 23.28
C TYR A 349 17.64 22.44 23.48
N ASN A 350 17.32 23.48 22.70
CA ASN A 350 17.77 24.84 22.99
C ASN A 350 16.61 25.74 23.45
N LYS A 351 16.97 26.83 24.15
CA LYS A 351 16.00 27.79 24.69
C LYS A 351 15.24 28.56 23.60
N GLU A 352 15.85 28.72 22.43
CA GLU A 352 15.32 29.52 21.32
C GLU A 352 14.40 28.72 20.38
N LEU A 353 14.28 27.41 20.57
CA LEU A 353 13.55 26.45 19.73
C LEU A 353 13.96 26.48 18.25
N GLN A 354 15.23 26.80 17.99
CA GLN A 354 15.77 26.92 16.62
C GLN A 354 16.44 25.62 16.16
N PRO A 355 16.32 25.25 14.87
CA PRO A 355 17.09 24.14 14.30
C PRO A 355 18.60 24.33 14.45
N ALA A 356 19.33 23.23 14.60
CA ALA A 356 20.78 23.26 14.53
C ALA A 356 21.27 23.59 13.11
N LYS A 357 22.51 24.09 13.01
CA LYS A 357 23.10 24.54 11.74
C LYS A 357 23.61 23.37 10.91
N ASP A 358 24.17 22.37 11.60
CA ASP A 358 24.76 21.17 11.04
C ASP A 358 24.71 20.04 12.07
N LEU A 359 25.22 18.86 11.68
CA LEU A 359 25.33 17.72 12.57
C LEU A 359 26.22 18.03 13.79
N ARG A 360 27.20 18.93 13.66
CA ARG A 360 28.11 19.30 14.76
C ARG A 360 27.41 19.98 15.88
N HIS A 361 26.69 21.03 15.51
CA HIS A 361 25.86 21.79 16.40
C HIS A 361 24.78 20.89 17.02
N SER A 362 24.17 19.99 16.24
CA SER A 362 23.16 19.05 16.73
C SER A 362 23.69 18.16 17.85
N LEU A 363 24.84 17.51 17.64
CA LEU A 363 25.46 16.63 18.62
C LEU A 363 25.88 17.38 19.90
N SER A 364 26.35 18.62 19.75
CA SER A 364 26.70 19.48 20.88
C SER A 364 25.49 19.91 21.72
N MET A 365 24.32 20.05 21.12
CA MET A 365 23.10 20.50 21.82
C MET A 365 22.50 19.41 22.71
N VAL A 366 22.51 18.16 22.25
CA VAL A 366 21.80 17.06 22.93
C VAL A 366 22.71 16.19 23.79
N GLY A 367 24.02 16.23 23.55
CA GLY A 367 25.01 15.38 24.22
C GLY A 367 25.08 13.96 23.66
N TYR A 368 26.18 13.26 23.95
CA TYR A 368 26.47 11.93 23.39
C TYR A 368 25.49 10.84 23.85
N ASP A 369 24.92 10.98 25.04
CA ASP A 369 24.03 9.96 25.61
C ASP A 369 22.65 9.93 24.92
N LYS A 370 22.20 11.06 24.34
CA LYS A 370 20.89 11.19 23.69
C LYS A 370 20.98 11.17 22.17
N ALA A 371 22.11 11.60 21.62
CA ALA A 371 22.30 11.71 20.19
C ALA A 371 21.99 10.42 19.41
N PRO A 372 22.49 9.22 19.81
CA PRO A 372 22.21 7.98 19.09
C PRO A 372 20.71 7.70 18.94
N ALA A 373 19.93 7.84 20.02
CA ALA A 373 18.50 7.59 19.99
C ALA A 373 17.74 8.59 19.10
N ILE A 374 18.11 9.87 19.14
CA ILE A 374 17.52 10.90 18.27
C ILE A 374 17.84 10.60 16.80
N ILE A 375 19.10 10.30 16.48
CA ILE A 375 19.51 9.97 15.11
C ILE A 375 18.77 8.73 14.64
N GLN A 376 18.78 7.65 15.43
CA GLN A 376 18.10 6.41 15.08
C GLN A 376 16.59 6.62 14.88
N GLY A 377 15.96 7.44 15.72
CA GLY A 377 14.56 7.84 15.55
C GLY A 377 14.30 8.54 14.22
N MET A 378 15.18 9.45 13.80
CA MET A 378 15.07 10.12 12.49
C MET A 378 15.30 9.16 11.31
N VAL A 379 16.23 8.22 11.44
CA VAL A 379 16.44 7.19 10.40
C VAL A 379 15.19 6.29 10.29
N PHE A 380 14.63 5.85 11.42
CA PHE A 380 13.40 5.09 11.47
C PHE A 380 12.21 5.83 10.87
N GLU A 381 12.05 7.11 11.19
CA GLU A 381 10.97 7.93 10.63
C GLU A 381 11.10 8.01 9.11
N GLN A 382 12.32 8.20 8.58
CA GLN A 382 12.56 8.17 7.13
C GLN A 382 12.33 6.79 6.53
N LEU A 383 12.72 5.72 7.23
CA LEU A 383 12.49 4.34 6.80
C LEU A 383 10.99 4.04 6.69
N VAL A 384 10.20 4.37 7.71
CA VAL A 384 8.74 4.24 7.68
C VAL A 384 8.14 5.09 6.57
N ASN A 385 8.58 6.35 6.43
CA ASN A 385 8.10 7.25 5.38
C ASN A 385 8.49 6.81 3.96
N SER A 386 9.50 5.94 3.81
CA SER A 386 9.87 5.37 2.51
C SER A 386 8.92 4.25 2.05
N ILE A 387 8.11 3.70 2.97
CA ILE A 387 7.15 2.64 2.65
C ILE A 387 5.83 3.26 2.18
N ALA A 388 5.52 3.07 0.91
CA ALA A 388 4.26 3.56 0.37
C ALA A 388 3.07 2.72 0.85
N HIS A 389 2.04 3.41 1.35
CA HIS A 389 0.82 2.75 1.82
C HIS A 389 -0.43 3.62 1.60
N PRO A 390 -1.60 3.07 1.22
CA PRO A 390 -2.82 3.86 1.06
C PRO A 390 -3.32 4.55 2.33
N LEU A 391 -2.88 4.06 3.50
CA LEU A 391 -3.16 4.64 4.82
C LEU A 391 -1.97 5.39 5.41
N HIS A 392 -0.92 5.69 4.64
CA HIS A 392 0.35 6.24 5.14
C HIS A 392 0.15 7.45 6.09
N THR A 393 -0.54 8.51 5.65
CA THR A 393 -0.81 9.69 6.49
C THR A 393 -1.45 9.34 7.83
N PHE A 394 -2.43 8.43 7.78
CA PHE A 394 -3.12 7.97 8.98
C PHE A 394 -2.18 7.20 9.93
N LEU A 395 -1.30 6.36 9.39
CA LEU A 395 -0.33 5.60 10.17
C LEU A 395 0.70 6.52 10.84
N CYS A 396 1.21 7.51 10.11
CA CYS A 396 2.13 8.50 10.67
C CYS A 396 1.46 9.33 11.78
N THR A 397 0.22 9.80 11.56
CA THR A 397 -0.54 10.50 12.61
C THR A 397 -0.73 9.61 13.84
N ARG A 398 -1.09 8.34 13.64
CA ARG A 398 -1.29 7.40 14.74
C ARG A 398 0.00 7.09 15.50
N MET A 399 1.10 6.93 14.78
CA MET A 399 2.43 6.77 15.37
C MET A 399 2.80 7.98 16.21
N GLY A 400 2.62 9.19 15.68
CA GLY A 400 2.83 10.44 16.42
C GLY A 400 2.00 10.53 17.69
N CYS A 401 0.73 10.09 17.66
CA CYS A 401 -0.09 9.99 18.87
C CYS A 401 0.54 9.05 19.93
N LEU A 402 1.01 7.87 19.53
CA LEU A 402 1.63 6.93 20.47
C LEU A 402 2.95 7.48 21.05
N ILE A 403 3.76 8.13 20.23
CA ILE A 403 5.02 8.76 20.66
C ILE A 403 4.74 9.89 21.66
N ASN A 404 3.78 10.77 21.37
CA ASN A 404 3.39 11.84 22.28
C ASN A 404 2.86 11.29 23.63
N ILE A 405 2.19 10.14 23.62
CA ILE A 405 1.76 9.44 24.84
C ILE A 405 2.96 8.91 25.63
N VAL A 406 3.95 8.29 24.98
CA VAL A 406 5.21 7.86 25.64
C VAL A 406 5.87 9.06 26.32
N GLU A 407 6.11 10.12 25.55
CA GLU A 407 6.80 11.32 26.01
C GLU A 407 6.08 11.93 27.22
N LEU A 408 4.75 11.99 27.17
CA LEU A 408 3.97 12.48 28.31
C LEU A 408 4.09 11.56 29.52
N LEU A 409 3.94 10.24 29.36
CA LEU A 409 3.98 9.29 30.49
C LEU A 409 5.28 9.42 31.30
N VAL A 410 6.42 9.56 30.63
CA VAL A 410 7.74 9.62 31.27
C VAL A 410 8.26 11.04 31.50
N LYS A 411 7.48 12.09 31.20
CA LYS A 411 7.93 13.50 31.19
C LYS A 411 8.63 13.96 32.48
N HIS A 412 8.22 13.44 33.63
CA HIS A 412 8.79 13.82 34.93
C HIS A 412 9.91 12.88 35.41
N ASP A 413 10.18 11.78 34.70
CA ASP A 413 11.23 10.83 35.01
C ASP A 413 12.52 11.16 34.25
N LYS A 414 13.44 11.87 34.91
CA LYS A 414 14.70 12.32 34.30
C LYS A 414 15.65 11.19 33.92
N ASN A 415 15.44 9.98 34.45
CA ASN A 415 16.29 8.83 34.15
C ASN A 415 15.88 8.15 32.84
N LEU A 416 14.72 8.49 32.29
CA LEU A 416 14.20 7.93 31.06
C LEU A 416 14.34 8.91 29.90
N GLN A 417 14.73 8.37 28.75
CA GLN A 417 14.77 9.08 27.48
C GLN A 417 13.59 8.59 26.64
N SER A 418 12.59 9.45 26.44
CA SER A 418 11.41 9.10 25.65
C SER A 418 11.78 8.71 24.23
N GLU A 419 12.79 9.38 23.64
CA GLU A 419 13.28 9.09 22.29
C GLU A 419 13.72 7.63 22.15
N ARG A 420 14.41 7.10 23.16
CA ARG A 420 14.87 5.71 23.17
C ARG A 420 13.72 4.72 23.26
N ILE A 421 12.71 5.01 24.08
CA ILE A 421 11.51 4.16 24.22
C ILE A 421 10.73 4.13 22.90
N SER A 422 10.60 5.27 22.24
CA SER A 422 9.86 5.43 20.98
C SER A 422 10.45 4.66 19.81
N LEU A 423 11.74 4.29 19.82
CA LEU A 423 12.36 3.47 18.78
C LEU A 423 11.64 2.13 18.57
N SER A 424 11.20 1.50 19.66
CA SER A 424 10.44 0.25 19.61
C SER A 424 9.12 0.41 18.86
N LEU A 425 8.47 1.58 18.95
CA LEU A 425 7.24 1.85 18.20
C LEU A 425 7.51 1.97 16.70
N TYR A 426 8.56 2.68 16.31
CA TYR A 426 8.94 2.79 14.89
C TYR A 426 9.30 1.43 14.29
N ALA A 427 10.14 0.65 14.96
CA ALA A 427 10.51 -0.69 14.53
C ALA A 427 9.28 -1.59 14.39
N TYR A 428 8.35 -1.51 15.35
CA TYR A 428 7.09 -2.27 15.30
C TYR A 428 6.21 -1.84 14.11
N LEU A 429 6.03 -0.54 13.84
CA LEU A 429 5.26 -0.10 12.67
C LEU A 429 5.93 -0.47 11.36
N TYR A 430 7.25 -0.36 11.26
CA TYR A 430 8.02 -0.85 10.12
C TYR A 430 7.71 -2.33 9.88
N TYR A 431 7.80 -3.16 10.93
CA TYR A 431 7.46 -4.58 10.85
C TYR A 431 6.03 -4.83 10.34
N LEU A 432 5.04 -4.09 10.83
CA LEU A 432 3.66 -4.20 10.37
C LEU A 432 3.51 -3.80 8.89
N LEU A 433 4.22 -2.76 8.45
CA LEU A 433 4.18 -2.29 7.07
C LEU A 433 4.82 -3.28 6.09
N ILE A 434 5.89 -3.97 6.49
CA ILE A 434 6.55 -4.96 5.63
C ILE A 434 5.78 -6.28 5.58
N ASN A 435 5.27 -6.75 6.72
CA ASN A 435 4.75 -8.13 6.82
C ASN A 435 3.22 -8.22 6.84
N TYR A 436 2.52 -7.13 7.17
CA TYR A 436 1.07 -7.12 7.39
C TYR A 436 0.36 -5.98 6.65
N SER A 437 1.00 -5.39 5.63
CA SER A 437 0.42 -4.24 4.92
C SER A 437 -1.05 -4.43 4.47
N PRO A 438 -1.46 -5.57 3.88
CA PRO A 438 -2.85 -5.77 3.45
C PRO A 438 -3.87 -5.79 4.60
N GLU A 439 -3.42 -6.01 5.83
CA GLU A 439 -4.27 -6.17 7.02
C GLU A 439 -4.42 -4.87 7.82
N VAL A 440 -3.52 -3.90 7.58
CA VAL A 440 -3.58 -2.58 8.21
C VAL A 440 -4.93 -1.93 7.94
N SER A 441 -5.58 -1.45 9.02
CA SER A 441 -6.93 -0.91 8.94
C SER A 441 -7.13 0.29 9.85
N ARG A 442 -8.00 1.21 9.42
CA ARG A 442 -8.42 2.31 10.30
C ARG A 442 -9.22 1.84 11.50
N LYS A 443 -9.93 0.71 11.34
CA LYS A 443 -10.83 0.15 12.34
C LYS A 443 -10.02 -0.62 13.38
N ILE A 444 -9.98 -0.07 14.59
CA ILE A 444 -9.46 -0.75 15.78
C ILE A 444 -10.58 -1.61 16.37
N THR A 445 -10.28 -2.89 16.58
CA THR A 445 -11.16 -3.85 17.25
C THR A 445 -10.52 -4.23 18.58
N LEU A 446 -10.87 -3.50 19.64
CA LEU A 446 -10.46 -3.86 20.99
C LEU A 446 -11.41 -4.93 21.52
N ASP A 447 -10.85 -5.97 22.13
CA ASP A 447 -11.66 -6.99 22.76
C ASP A 447 -12.39 -6.42 23.99
N GLN A 448 -13.66 -6.78 24.13
CA GLN A 448 -14.52 -6.35 25.24
C GLN A 448 -14.63 -7.43 26.32
N THR A 449 -14.07 -8.62 26.09
CA THR A 449 -14.11 -9.70 27.07
C THR A 449 -13.28 -9.34 28.31
N PRO A 450 -13.90 -9.35 29.51
CA PRO A 450 -13.18 -9.06 30.73
C PRO A 450 -12.18 -10.19 31.05
N ASN A 451 -11.16 -9.88 31.83
CA ASN A 451 -10.25 -10.86 32.47
C ASN A 451 -9.37 -11.71 31.54
N LYS A 452 -9.03 -11.23 30.34
CA LYS A 452 -7.97 -11.86 29.53
C LYS A 452 -6.64 -11.93 30.29
N SER A 453 -5.90 -13.01 30.09
CA SER A 453 -4.57 -13.21 30.67
C SER A 453 -3.52 -12.23 30.10
N LEU A 454 -3.63 -11.91 28.82
CA LEU A 454 -2.73 -10.99 28.10
C LEU A 454 -3.34 -9.59 27.97
N ASP A 455 -2.46 -8.60 27.81
CA ASP A 455 -2.84 -7.24 27.46
C ASP A 455 -3.17 -7.14 25.95
N THR A 456 -3.77 -6.02 25.54
CA THR A 456 -4.00 -5.74 24.12
C THR A 456 -2.66 -5.59 23.41
N PRO A 457 -2.43 -6.22 22.23
CA PRO A 457 -1.18 -6.06 21.50
C PRO A 457 -1.12 -4.72 20.75
N ILE A 458 0.08 -4.14 20.59
CA ILE A 458 0.26 -2.85 19.91
C ILE A 458 -0.31 -2.86 18.48
N CYS A 459 -0.19 -3.98 17.76
CA CYS A 459 -0.72 -4.14 16.40
C CYS A 459 -2.23 -3.81 16.29
N THR A 460 -2.99 -3.97 17.38
CA THR A 460 -4.44 -3.68 17.42
C THR A 460 -4.72 -2.21 17.16
N PHE A 461 -3.86 -1.31 17.63
CA PHE A 461 -3.99 0.12 17.37
C PHE A 461 -3.79 0.46 15.89
N PHE A 462 -3.19 -0.42 15.09
CA PHE A 462 -3.09 -0.29 13.63
C PHE A 462 -4.13 -1.13 12.87
N GLY A 463 -5.13 -1.67 13.58
CA GLY A 463 -6.24 -2.43 13.01
C GLY A 463 -5.91 -3.89 12.69
N ILE A 464 -4.74 -4.38 13.14
CA ILE A 464 -4.29 -5.76 12.97
C ILE A 464 -4.59 -6.52 14.25
N ASN A 465 -5.20 -7.71 14.15
CA ASN A 465 -5.65 -8.44 15.33
C ASN A 465 -4.53 -9.24 16.01
N ASN A 466 -3.65 -9.86 15.22
CA ASN A 466 -2.56 -10.72 15.69
C ASN A 466 -1.37 -10.59 14.75
N VAL A 467 -0.18 -10.88 15.27
CA VAL A 467 1.07 -10.96 14.50
C VAL A 467 1.84 -12.21 14.90
N ASP A 468 2.76 -12.64 14.05
CA ASP A 468 3.73 -13.69 14.34
C ASP A 468 4.75 -13.16 15.35
N THR A 469 4.58 -13.56 16.61
CA THR A 469 5.43 -13.13 17.73
C THR A 469 6.89 -13.55 17.57
N PRO A 470 7.24 -14.81 17.21
CA PRO A 470 8.61 -15.18 16.89
C PRO A 470 9.26 -14.29 15.83
N HIS A 471 8.57 -14.03 14.72
CA HIS A 471 9.10 -13.20 13.64
C HIS A 471 9.29 -11.74 14.07
N LEU A 472 8.30 -11.18 14.78
CA LEU A 472 8.38 -9.85 15.40
C LEU A 472 9.59 -9.76 16.34
N THR A 473 9.81 -10.78 17.17
CA THR A 473 10.93 -10.82 18.13
C THR A 473 12.27 -10.77 17.41
N ASN A 474 12.42 -11.55 16.33
CA ASN A 474 13.64 -11.55 15.53
C ASN A 474 13.88 -10.18 14.88
N GLU A 475 12.86 -9.59 14.27
CA GLU A 475 12.99 -8.28 13.62
C GLU A 475 13.37 -7.17 14.61
N LEU A 476 12.71 -7.10 15.78
CA LEU A 476 13.07 -6.09 16.78
C LEU A 476 14.49 -6.30 17.33
N ASN A 477 14.92 -7.54 17.53
CA ASN A 477 16.28 -7.84 17.97
C ASN A 477 17.31 -7.44 16.92
N GLU A 478 17.02 -7.67 15.64
CA GLU A 478 17.90 -7.29 14.53
C GLU A 478 18.04 -5.77 14.41
N LEU A 479 16.92 -5.05 14.43
CA LEU A 479 16.88 -3.59 14.27
C LEU A 479 17.39 -2.82 15.50
N LEU A 480 17.15 -3.34 16.70
CA LEU A 480 17.41 -2.62 17.96
C LEU A 480 18.49 -3.28 18.84
N SER A 481 19.14 -4.34 18.38
CA SER A 481 20.26 -5.01 19.09
C SER A 481 19.96 -5.31 20.57
N SER A 482 18.80 -5.94 20.84
CA SER A 482 18.35 -6.26 22.21
C SER A 482 18.21 -5.04 23.14
N ASP A 483 17.71 -3.91 22.61
CA ASP A 483 17.35 -2.77 23.43
C ASP A 483 16.38 -3.15 24.57
N PRO A 484 16.61 -2.71 25.82
CA PRO A 484 15.76 -3.08 26.96
C PRO A 484 14.28 -2.72 26.77
N TRP A 485 13.97 -1.64 26.05
CA TRP A 485 12.58 -1.23 25.80
C TRP A 485 11.92 -2.08 24.73
N ALA A 486 12.68 -2.57 23.74
CA ALA A 486 12.19 -3.56 22.79
C ALA A 486 11.87 -4.89 23.49
N ILE A 487 12.75 -5.34 24.39
CA ILE A 487 12.52 -6.53 25.21
C ILE A 487 11.30 -6.34 26.11
N ALA A 488 11.19 -5.20 26.79
CA ALA A 488 10.05 -4.88 27.64
C ALA A 488 8.73 -4.82 26.85
N LEU A 489 8.77 -4.33 25.60
CA LEU A 489 7.62 -4.33 24.70
C LEU A 489 7.20 -5.77 24.39
N LEU A 490 8.14 -6.62 23.97
CA LEU A 490 7.87 -8.03 23.67
C LEU A 490 7.31 -8.77 24.88
N LYS A 491 7.81 -8.50 26.10
CA LYS A 491 7.22 -9.03 27.35
C LYS A 491 5.77 -8.57 27.54
N ALA A 492 5.47 -7.29 27.26
CA ALA A 492 4.12 -6.75 27.35
C ALA A 492 3.15 -7.29 26.28
N GLU A 493 3.67 -7.86 25.18
CA GLU A 493 2.87 -8.55 24.16
C GLU A 493 2.62 -10.03 24.50
N THR A 494 3.55 -10.68 25.22
CA THR A 494 3.59 -12.15 25.34
C THR A 494 3.33 -12.71 26.74
N LEU A 495 3.68 -11.96 27.79
CA LEU A 495 3.56 -12.44 29.15
C LEU A 495 2.18 -12.15 29.75
N PRO A 496 1.64 -13.04 30.59
CA PRO A 496 0.46 -12.76 31.39
C PRO A 496 0.61 -11.50 32.24
N LYS A 497 -0.49 -10.76 32.42
CA LYS A 497 -0.59 -9.51 33.19
C LYS A 497 0.07 -9.54 34.58
N LYS A 498 0.06 -10.70 35.25
CA LYS A 498 0.65 -10.91 36.59
C LYS A 498 2.17 -11.04 36.58
N GLN A 499 2.77 -11.33 35.43
CA GLN A 499 4.21 -11.59 35.26
C GLN A 499 4.96 -10.40 34.65
N LEU A 500 4.28 -9.28 34.38
CA LEU A 500 4.91 -8.09 33.82
C LEU A 500 5.86 -7.44 34.84
N ASP A 501 7.09 -7.19 34.42
CA ASP A 501 8.03 -6.34 35.15
C ASP A 501 7.68 -4.85 34.98
N ASP A 502 8.35 -3.96 35.73
CA ASP A 502 7.98 -2.55 35.73
C ASP A 502 8.15 -1.87 34.36
N SER A 503 9.13 -2.31 33.55
CA SER A 503 9.33 -1.76 32.21
C SER A 503 8.24 -2.23 31.24
N ALA A 504 7.80 -3.49 31.33
CA ALA A 504 6.69 -4.00 30.56
C ALA A 504 5.34 -3.39 30.99
N LYS A 505 5.19 -3.06 32.28
CA LYS A 505 4.01 -2.32 32.78
C LYS A 505 3.91 -0.91 32.21
N LEU A 506 5.02 -0.24 31.91
CA LEU A 506 5.00 1.07 31.22
C LEU A 506 4.38 0.93 29.83
N TRP A 507 4.75 -0.10 29.06
CA TRP A 507 4.10 -0.40 27.79
C TRP A 507 2.61 -0.69 27.95
N ALA A 508 2.21 -1.46 28.96
CA ALA A 508 0.79 -1.67 29.24
C ALA A 508 0.05 -0.36 29.55
N ALA A 509 0.65 0.54 30.35
CA ALA A 509 0.08 1.86 30.62
C ALA A 509 -0.06 2.72 29.36
N LEU A 510 0.93 2.70 28.47
CA LEU A 510 0.81 3.34 27.15
C LEU A 510 -0.39 2.83 26.36
N LYS A 511 -0.61 1.51 26.31
CA LYS A 511 -1.74 0.92 25.59
C LYS A 511 -3.08 1.33 26.19
N VAL A 512 -3.15 1.45 27.52
CA VAL A 512 -4.33 1.97 28.23
C VAL A 512 -4.63 3.42 27.86
N VAL A 513 -3.62 4.30 27.84
CA VAL A 513 -3.80 5.70 27.45
C VAL A 513 -4.17 5.80 25.96
N ALA A 514 -3.54 5.01 25.09
CA ALA A 514 -3.87 4.93 23.68
C ALA A 514 -5.33 4.49 23.46
N GLN A 515 -5.82 3.50 24.22
CA GLN A 515 -7.23 3.10 24.21
C GLN A 515 -8.14 4.27 24.61
N ARG A 516 -7.82 5.02 25.68
CA ARG A 516 -8.62 6.19 26.11
C ARG A 516 -8.70 7.27 25.02
N VAL A 517 -7.61 7.51 24.29
CA VAL A 517 -7.57 8.52 23.22
C VAL A 517 -8.31 8.04 21.97
N LEU A 518 -8.09 6.79 21.54
CA LEU A 518 -8.59 6.26 20.26
C LEU A 518 -9.99 5.63 20.37
N LYS A 519 -10.41 5.24 21.58
CA LYS A 519 -11.71 4.65 21.92
C LYS A 519 -12.23 5.21 23.26
N PRO A 520 -12.52 6.51 23.36
CA PRO A 520 -12.87 7.17 24.63
C PRO A 520 -14.13 6.60 25.30
N ASN A 521 -15.06 6.06 24.51
CA ASN A 521 -16.32 5.49 25.00
C ASN A 521 -16.17 4.08 25.59
N GLN A 522 -15.00 3.45 25.47
CA GLN A 522 -14.77 2.11 26.01
C GLN A 522 -14.26 2.21 27.46
N PRO A 523 -14.98 1.66 28.45
CA PRO A 523 -14.55 1.71 29.83
C PRO A 523 -13.25 0.92 30.04
N LEU A 524 -12.41 1.40 30.95
CA LEU A 524 -11.23 0.66 31.38
C LEU A 524 -11.62 -0.44 32.36
N THR A 525 -10.95 -1.58 32.25
CA THR A 525 -11.04 -2.65 33.25
C THR A 525 -10.35 -2.23 34.56
N ALA A 526 -10.69 -2.86 35.68
CA ALA A 526 -10.04 -2.59 36.97
C ALA A 526 -8.51 -2.75 36.91
N TRP A 527 -8.03 -3.78 36.19
CA TRP A 527 -6.60 -3.97 35.97
C TRP A 527 -5.95 -2.83 35.17
N GLN A 528 -6.61 -2.34 34.12
CA GLN A 528 -6.12 -1.21 33.32
C GLN A 528 -6.07 0.09 34.14
N GLN A 529 -7.05 0.32 35.01
CA GLN A 529 -7.04 1.47 35.92
C GLN A 529 -5.90 1.36 36.94
N GLN A 530 -5.71 0.16 37.51
CA GLN A 530 -4.64 -0.10 38.47
C GLN A 530 -3.25 0.10 37.84
N ILE A 531 -3.01 -0.45 36.64
CA ILE A 531 -1.69 -0.36 36.00
C ILE A 531 -1.34 1.07 35.63
N LEU A 532 -2.32 1.84 35.12
CA LEU A 532 -2.15 3.24 34.80
C LEU A 532 -1.75 4.04 36.06
N ASN A 533 -2.50 3.89 37.16
CA ASN A 533 -2.22 4.60 38.40
C ASN A 533 -0.85 4.27 38.98
N GLN A 534 -0.44 3.00 38.93
CA GLN A 534 0.89 2.56 39.37
C GLN A 534 2.01 3.23 38.55
N GLN A 535 1.88 3.23 37.22
CA GLN A 535 2.90 3.83 36.35
C GLN A 535 2.93 5.35 36.43
N LEU A 536 1.78 6.02 36.52
CA LEU A 536 1.71 7.47 36.73
C LEU A 536 2.44 7.88 38.01
N THR A 537 2.15 7.20 39.13
CA THR A 537 2.81 7.47 40.42
C THR A 537 4.32 7.24 40.33
N ARG A 538 4.74 6.15 39.68
CA ARG A 538 6.17 5.81 39.51
C ARG A 538 6.93 6.86 38.72
N HIS A 539 6.34 7.39 37.65
CA HIS A 539 6.95 8.41 36.80
C HIS A 539 6.67 9.84 37.29
N GLY A 540 6.33 10.02 38.57
CA GLY A 540 6.31 11.33 39.22
C GLY A 540 5.04 12.17 38.99
N TRP A 541 3.97 11.57 38.46
CA TRP A 541 2.67 12.26 38.37
C TRP A 541 1.98 12.32 39.73
N LYS A 542 1.53 13.51 40.11
CA LYS A 542 0.87 13.75 41.41
C LYS A 542 -0.56 13.20 41.48
N SER A 543 -1.27 13.18 40.35
CA SER A 543 -2.61 12.62 40.25
C SER A 543 -2.97 12.30 38.81
N GLU A 544 -3.93 11.39 38.63
CA GLU A 544 -4.48 11.04 37.33
C GLU A 544 -5.16 12.24 36.65
N ALA A 545 -5.79 13.13 37.42
CA ALA A 545 -6.43 14.34 36.91
C ALA A 545 -5.44 15.30 36.23
N ILE A 546 -4.27 15.52 36.84
CA ILE A 546 -3.21 16.37 36.29
C ILE A 546 -2.62 15.75 35.01
N PHE A 547 -2.47 14.42 35.00
CA PHE A 547 -2.06 13.70 33.80
C PHE A 547 -3.06 13.90 32.66
N TYR A 548 -4.35 13.70 32.89
CA TYR A 548 -5.35 13.88 31.84
C TYR A 548 -5.47 15.32 31.34
N GLN A 549 -5.30 16.32 32.22
CA GLN A 549 -5.24 17.72 31.78
C GLN A 549 -4.06 17.94 30.81
N SER A 550 -2.91 17.35 31.10
CA SER A 550 -1.74 17.42 30.21
C SER A 550 -1.94 16.62 28.91
N LEU A 551 -2.62 15.47 28.99
CA LEU A 551 -2.99 14.67 27.81
C LEU A 551 -3.94 15.45 26.89
N GLN A 552 -4.89 16.19 27.44
CA GLN A 552 -5.80 17.05 26.67
C GLN A 552 -5.05 18.19 25.96
N GLN A 553 -4.01 18.76 26.60
CA GLN A 553 -3.19 19.82 26.00
C GLN A 553 -2.40 19.36 24.76
N LEU A 554 -2.12 18.05 24.63
CA LEU A 554 -1.53 17.50 23.42
C LEU A 554 -2.46 17.57 22.20
N GLY A 555 -3.76 17.84 22.40
CA GLY A 555 -4.73 17.96 21.32
C GLY A 555 -4.91 16.66 20.53
N LEU A 556 -4.57 15.51 21.12
CA LEU A 556 -4.70 14.21 20.47
C LEU A 556 -6.17 13.89 20.25
N HIS A 557 -6.53 13.59 19.01
CA HIS A 557 -7.92 13.29 18.65
C HIS A 557 -8.00 11.94 17.94
N ASN A 558 -9.17 11.34 18.03
CA ASN A 558 -9.50 10.13 17.30
C ASN A 558 -9.68 10.46 15.81
N SER A 559 -8.57 10.50 15.06
CA SER A 559 -8.60 10.62 13.62
C SER A 559 -8.99 9.27 12.99
N ILE A 560 -10.27 8.90 13.06
CA ILE A 560 -10.84 7.78 12.27
C ILE A 560 -11.49 8.33 11.01
#